data_AF-A0A495KP80-F1
#
_entry.id   AF-A0A495KP80-F1
#
_cell.length_a   1.000
_cell.length_b   1.000
_cell.length_c   1.000
_cell.angle_alpha   90.00
_cell.angle_beta   90.00
_cell.angle_gamma   90.00
#
_symmetry.space_group_name_H-M   'P 1'
#
loop_
_entity.id
_entity.type
_entity.pdbx_description
1 polymer ?
#
loop_
_entity_poly.entity_id
_entity_poly.type
_entity_poly.pdbx_seq_one_letter_code
_entity_poly.pdbx_strand_id
1 'polypeptide(L)'
;MNESSLVKNEYFSGKYYAIQLNNSSHRSWKEQDNNFSTVKFDWSEIHGSIHENMSNLTIEVAKAHPEQENGEIRNLVAAVRNTSKIRKHDRILGVENQTIKKLGFIENKNILDGNEVILTIQWARESDFGEVNRKIFHESNEIQQLKSVDLSNIERQFGNSITRIYENLHGFKDDLGFQSYESHSASHEIEKLNYILPAKEDKGGKIKIFYATNREVLQKKGNIQSYGSNSGNELQYGHCEVQIPMGHIQGELERPGKIILWSLPEDENEHVIIKSVEALDDTTFLKEFKKHISGFPKKNALLFVHGYNTSFEDAARRTAQLAWDLPFDGYAGFFSWPSSGKLPDYLSDEAKARSSAPEFELFLQQILTKTDLEHLHIVAHSMGSLVLTLSLNLLRRNPLYVKELIKIQQLILGAPDIDQEEFRNTILPEFKMIGQRRTIYASDHDKALNASSFVRRKRLRLGQIGDEMFLDKNVDTVEASNILSQNSHSYIFESKILLSDIYYLLTQGLSPIDRRLREITKNNLPYWLFPK
;
A
#
# COMPACT_ATOMS: atom_id res chain seq x y z
N MET A 1 -15.73 -18.80 33.33
CA MET A 1 -14.77 -19.87 33.69
C MET A 1 -14.87 -20.91 32.58
N ASN A 2 -13.93 -21.14 31.67
CA ASN A 2 -12.56 -20.65 31.43
C ASN A 2 -12.51 -20.13 29.99
N GLU A 3 -12.05 -18.90 29.72
CA GLU A 3 -10.64 -18.61 29.37
C GLU A 3 -10.03 -19.60 28.36
N SER A 4 -10.16 -19.28 27.08
CA SER A 4 -9.03 -19.23 26.15
C SER A 4 -9.37 -18.27 25.01
N SER A 5 -8.99 -17.01 25.21
CA SER A 5 -8.78 -16.03 24.16
C SER A 5 -7.90 -16.64 23.05
N LEU A 6 -8.40 -16.74 21.82
CA LEU A 6 -7.52 -16.98 20.68
C LEU A 6 -6.98 -15.63 20.18
N VAL A 7 -5.73 -15.45 20.57
CA VAL A 7 -4.79 -14.37 20.33
C VAL A 7 -4.48 -14.20 18.83
N LYS A 8 -4.31 -12.93 18.42
CA LYS A 8 -3.48 -12.41 17.31
C LYS A 8 -2.96 -13.43 16.29
N ASN A 9 -3.45 -13.36 15.05
CA ASN A 9 -2.64 -13.78 13.91
C ASN A 9 -1.68 -12.64 13.57
N GLU A 10 -0.45 -12.73 14.10
CA GLU A 10 0.69 -12.12 13.43
C GLU A 10 0.75 -12.69 12.01
N TYR A 11 0.52 -11.86 10.98
CA TYR A 11 1.09 -12.16 9.67
C TYR A 11 2.57 -12.44 9.91
N PHE A 12 3.06 -13.63 9.54
CA PHE A 12 4.43 -14.02 9.83
C PHE A 12 5.40 -12.98 9.25
N SER A 13 5.88 -12.13 10.16
CA SER A 13 6.84 -11.03 9.98
C SER A 13 8.27 -11.55 9.81
N GLY A 14 8.39 -12.75 9.20
CA GLY A 14 9.62 -13.48 9.10
C GLY A 14 10.70 -12.63 8.42
N LYS A 15 11.86 -12.50 9.05
CA LYS A 15 12.99 -11.83 8.42
C LYS A 15 13.56 -12.75 7.35
N TYR A 16 14.27 -12.15 6.39
CA TYR A 16 15.00 -12.89 5.38
C TYR A 16 16.43 -13.12 5.84
N TYR A 17 16.90 -14.36 5.72
CA TYR A 17 18.28 -14.73 5.99
C TYR A 17 18.85 -15.48 4.79
N ALA A 18 20.13 -15.25 4.52
CA ALA A 18 20.91 -16.11 3.65
C ALA A 18 21.81 -17.01 4.51
N ILE A 19 21.87 -18.30 4.19
CA ILE A 19 22.67 -19.30 4.89
C ILE A 19 23.53 -20.05 3.88
N GLN A 20 24.82 -20.20 4.19
CA GLN A 20 25.74 -20.97 3.36
C GLN A 20 25.46 -22.48 3.51
N LEU A 21 25.36 -23.20 2.39
CA LEU A 21 25.06 -24.64 2.38
C LEU A 21 26.30 -25.54 2.54
N ASN A 22 27.51 -25.00 2.39
CA ASN A 22 28.76 -25.75 2.57
C ASN A 22 29.06 -25.97 4.06
N ASN A 23 29.80 -27.03 4.39
CA ASN A 23 30.27 -27.25 5.76
C ASN A 23 31.47 -26.35 6.11
N SER A 24 31.59 -25.99 7.38
CA SER A 24 32.75 -25.32 7.99
C SER A 24 33.10 -25.98 9.32
N SER A 25 34.08 -25.43 10.06
CA SER A 25 34.41 -25.89 11.40
C SER A 25 33.28 -25.69 12.41
N HIS A 26 32.35 -24.75 12.16
CA HIS A 26 31.29 -24.36 13.11
C HIS A 26 29.89 -24.48 12.52
N ARG A 27 29.75 -24.93 11.27
CA ARG A 27 28.46 -25.17 10.61
C ARG A 27 28.51 -26.50 9.87
N SER A 28 27.53 -27.35 10.15
CA SER A 28 27.25 -28.56 9.37
C SER A 28 25.86 -28.48 8.76
N TRP A 29 25.77 -28.79 7.47
CA TRP A 29 24.54 -28.88 6.71
C TRP A 29 24.31 -30.33 6.29
N LYS A 30 23.08 -30.82 6.45
CA LYS A 30 22.68 -32.17 6.08
C LYS A 30 21.29 -32.16 5.48
N GLU A 31 21.16 -32.75 4.30
CA GLU A 31 19.87 -33.03 3.68
C GLU A 31 19.23 -34.26 4.34
N GLN A 32 17.96 -34.15 4.73
CA GLN A 32 17.27 -35.21 5.47
C GLN A 32 16.35 -36.02 4.56
N ASP A 33 15.44 -35.35 3.85
CA ASP A 33 14.47 -35.92 2.89
C ASP A 33 14.17 -34.88 1.77
N ASN A 34 13.38 -35.23 0.75
CA ASN A 34 13.21 -34.45 -0.50
C ASN A 34 12.87 -32.95 -0.36
N ASN A 35 12.39 -32.47 0.80
CA ASN A 35 12.10 -31.05 1.03
C ASN A 35 12.66 -30.50 2.35
N PHE A 36 13.46 -31.25 3.11
CA PHE A 36 13.95 -30.81 4.42
C PHE A 36 15.47 -30.90 4.53
N SER A 37 16.06 -29.91 5.19
CA SER A 37 17.46 -29.98 5.62
C SER A 37 17.64 -29.46 7.03
N THR A 38 18.72 -29.89 7.64
CA THR A 38 19.19 -29.37 8.92
C THR A 38 20.48 -28.59 8.71
N VAL A 39 20.55 -27.39 9.30
CA VAL A 39 21.80 -26.65 9.48
C VAL A 39 22.07 -26.58 10.98
N LYS A 40 23.13 -27.24 11.42
CA LYS A 40 23.64 -27.16 12.80
C LYS A 40 24.79 -26.17 12.82
N PHE A 41 24.70 -25.17 13.69
CA PHE A 41 25.81 -24.32 14.07
C PHE A 41 26.29 -24.72 15.46
N ASP A 42 27.59 -24.91 15.63
CA ASP A 42 28.20 -25.43 16.85
C ASP A 42 29.46 -24.64 17.19
N TRP A 43 29.47 -24.07 18.39
CA TRP A 43 30.57 -23.28 18.91
C TRP A 43 30.84 -23.60 20.38
N SER A 44 30.84 -24.90 20.72
CA SER A 44 31.08 -25.41 22.07
C SER A 44 32.36 -24.89 22.75
N GLU A 45 33.34 -24.44 21.96
CA GLU A 45 34.61 -23.87 22.44
C GLU A 45 34.49 -22.45 23.03
N ILE A 46 33.36 -21.76 22.78
CA ILE A 46 33.07 -20.43 23.36
C ILE A 46 32.32 -20.62 24.69
N HIS A 47 32.90 -20.20 25.81
CA HIS A 47 32.28 -20.36 27.13
C HIS A 47 31.12 -19.39 27.43
N GLY A 48 30.80 -18.50 26.49
CA GLY A 48 29.75 -17.47 26.64
C GLY A 48 28.40 -17.87 26.02
N SER A 49 27.32 -17.35 26.59
CA SER A 49 25.95 -17.64 26.12
C SER A 49 25.62 -16.91 24.81
N ILE A 50 24.77 -17.51 23.97
CA ILE A 50 24.16 -16.87 22.78
C ILE A 50 23.41 -15.55 23.07
N HIS A 51 23.11 -15.26 24.34
CA HIS A 51 22.44 -14.05 24.80
C HIS A 51 23.39 -12.92 25.27
N GLU A 52 24.71 -13.14 25.20
CA GLU A 52 25.69 -12.14 25.64
C GLU A 52 25.75 -10.90 24.74
N ASN A 53 26.22 -9.78 25.31
CA ASN A 53 26.46 -8.55 24.56
C ASN A 53 27.57 -8.76 23.52
N MET A 54 27.43 -8.11 22.36
CA MET A 54 28.35 -8.17 21.23
C MET A 54 29.83 -7.99 21.61
N SER A 55 30.14 -7.05 22.50
CA SER A 55 31.52 -6.80 22.92
C SER A 55 32.09 -7.98 23.71
N ASN A 56 31.28 -8.60 24.57
CA ASN A 56 31.70 -9.75 25.37
C ASN A 56 31.85 -10.99 24.49
N LEU A 57 30.87 -11.23 23.60
CA LEU A 57 30.94 -12.34 22.65
C LEU A 57 32.17 -12.24 21.74
N THR A 58 32.52 -11.04 21.29
CA THR A 58 33.74 -10.81 20.49
C THR A 58 35.02 -11.14 21.28
N ILE A 59 35.06 -10.78 22.57
CA ILE A 59 36.20 -11.08 23.46
C ILE A 59 36.31 -12.58 23.71
N GLU A 60 35.20 -13.28 23.98
CA GLU A 60 35.20 -14.73 24.24
C GLU A 60 35.59 -15.53 22.99
N VAL A 61 35.08 -15.16 21.81
CA VAL A 61 35.50 -15.77 20.54
C VAL A 61 37.01 -15.57 20.29
N ALA A 62 37.51 -14.35 20.50
CA ALA A 62 38.93 -14.05 20.31
C ALA A 62 39.85 -14.79 21.31
N LYS A 63 39.37 -15.07 22.53
CA LYS A 63 40.10 -15.87 23.53
C LYS A 63 40.11 -17.35 23.19
N ALA A 64 39.00 -17.89 22.69
CA ALA A 64 38.89 -19.29 22.29
C ALA A 64 39.74 -19.60 21.04
N HIS A 65 39.93 -18.61 20.16
CA HIS A 65 40.65 -18.75 18.89
C HIS A 65 41.73 -17.68 18.69
N PRO A 66 42.82 -17.68 19.49
CA PRO A 66 43.85 -16.64 19.43
C PRO A 66 44.65 -16.63 18.11
N GLU A 67 44.62 -17.74 17.36
CA GLU A 67 45.35 -17.94 16.11
C GLU A 67 44.54 -17.53 14.86
N GLN A 68 43.24 -17.25 14.98
CA GLN A 68 42.37 -16.93 13.85
C GLN A 68 42.47 -15.47 13.43
N GLU A 69 42.28 -15.21 12.13
CA GLU A 69 42.27 -13.83 11.63
C GLU A 69 41.03 -13.06 12.12
N ASN A 70 41.15 -11.74 12.25
CA ASN A 70 40.07 -10.86 12.70
C ASN A 70 38.78 -11.00 11.85
N GLY A 71 38.87 -11.43 10.59
CA GLY A 71 37.72 -11.70 9.73
C GLY A 71 36.92 -12.92 10.21
N GLU A 72 37.61 -14.02 10.50
CA GLU A 72 37.00 -15.29 10.93
C GLU A 72 36.30 -15.15 12.29
N ILE A 73 36.95 -14.45 13.23
CA ILE A 73 36.37 -14.09 14.53
C ILE A 73 35.07 -13.30 14.35
N ARG A 74 35.05 -12.30 13.45
CA ARG A 74 33.84 -11.51 13.17
C ARG A 74 32.72 -12.34 12.55
N ASN A 75 33.06 -13.28 11.68
CA ASN A 75 32.10 -14.15 11.02
C ASN A 75 31.43 -15.09 12.01
N LEU A 76 32.21 -15.70 12.93
CA LEU A 76 31.67 -16.56 13.98
C LEU A 76 30.76 -15.77 14.94
N VAL A 77 31.19 -14.59 15.39
CA VAL A 77 30.36 -13.68 16.18
C VAL A 77 29.05 -13.31 15.46
N ALA A 78 29.12 -13.01 14.16
CA ALA A 78 27.95 -12.70 13.36
C ALA A 78 27.01 -13.92 13.22
N ALA A 79 27.56 -15.13 13.07
CA ALA A 79 26.80 -16.36 13.01
C ALA A 79 26.01 -16.60 14.30
N VAL A 80 26.69 -16.59 15.45
CA VAL A 80 26.07 -16.72 16.78
C VAL A 80 24.95 -15.68 16.98
N ARG A 81 25.19 -14.43 16.57
CA ARG A 81 24.20 -13.35 16.72
C ARG A 81 23.00 -13.50 15.80
N ASN A 82 23.20 -13.99 14.57
CA ASN A 82 22.13 -14.10 13.60
C ASN A 82 21.28 -15.33 13.88
N THR A 83 21.88 -16.47 14.22
CA THR A 83 21.15 -17.68 14.63
C THR A 83 20.28 -17.42 15.85
N SER A 84 20.74 -16.62 16.82
CA SER A 84 19.96 -16.27 18.00
C SER A 84 18.65 -15.54 17.68
N LYS A 85 18.66 -14.72 16.62
CA LYS A 85 17.51 -13.91 16.18
C LYS A 85 16.54 -14.64 15.27
N ILE A 86 16.93 -15.78 14.72
CA ILE A 86 16.09 -16.57 13.82
C ILE A 86 14.96 -17.22 14.62
N ARG A 87 13.77 -17.19 14.01
CA ARG A 87 12.50 -17.69 14.53
C ARG A 87 11.88 -18.67 13.53
N LYS A 88 10.93 -19.50 14.00
CA LYS A 88 10.08 -20.32 13.13
C LYS A 88 9.41 -19.41 12.08
N HIS A 89 9.35 -19.89 10.84
CA HIS A 89 8.83 -19.22 9.65
C HIS A 89 9.64 -18.02 9.12
N ASP A 90 10.84 -17.74 9.66
CA ASP A 90 11.78 -16.84 8.96
C ASP A 90 12.17 -17.43 7.60
N ARG A 91 12.34 -16.57 6.58
CA ARG A 91 12.62 -16.99 5.20
C ARG A 91 14.11 -17.19 4.99
N ILE A 92 14.48 -18.30 4.36
CA ILE A 92 15.86 -18.73 4.15
C ILE A 92 16.18 -18.82 2.66
N LEU A 93 17.28 -18.16 2.29
CA LEU A 93 17.97 -18.31 1.02
C LEU A 93 19.20 -19.18 1.25
N GLY A 94 19.17 -20.41 0.75
CA GLY A 94 20.33 -21.30 0.73
C GLY A 94 21.31 -20.87 -0.35
N VAL A 95 22.53 -20.51 0.05
CA VAL A 95 23.56 -19.96 -0.82
C VAL A 95 24.73 -20.95 -0.97
N GLU A 96 25.20 -21.12 -2.19
CA GLU A 96 26.40 -21.88 -2.53
C GLU A 96 27.20 -21.09 -3.58
N ASN A 97 28.52 -21.00 -3.43
CA ASN A 97 29.41 -20.27 -4.34
C ASN A 97 28.93 -18.84 -4.69
N GLN A 98 28.41 -18.11 -3.69
CA GLN A 98 27.84 -16.77 -3.83
C GLN A 98 26.60 -16.69 -4.73
N THR A 99 25.90 -17.80 -4.93
CA THR A 99 24.66 -17.90 -5.72
C THR A 99 23.54 -18.54 -4.89
N ILE A 100 22.30 -18.11 -5.08
CA ILE A 100 21.17 -18.69 -4.34
C ILE A 100 20.76 -19.97 -5.05
N LYS A 101 20.74 -21.07 -4.31
CA LYS A 101 20.41 -22.42 -4.81
C LYS A 101 19.08 -22.92 -4.30
N LYS A 102 18.67 -22.54 -3.08
CA LYS A 102 17.41 -23.00 -2.48
C LYS A 102 16.67 -21.86 -1.79
N LEU A 103 15.35 -21.91 -1.80
CA LEU A 103 14.48 -21.05 -0.98
C LEU A 103 13.66 -21.90 -0.04
N GLY A 104 13.47 -21.45 1.20
CA GLY A 104 12.76 -22.21 2.20
C GLY A 104 12.43 -21.38 3.43
N PHE A 105 11.83 -21.99 4.44
CA PHE A 105 11.57 -21.33 5.72
C PHE A 105 12.01 -22.21 6.88
N ILE A 106 12.22 -21.57 8.03
CA ILE A 106 12.55 -22.27 9.27
C ILE A 106 11.33 -23.02 9.78
N GLU A 107 11.35 -24.34 9.70
CA GLU A 107 10.31 -25.19 10.31
C GLU A 107 10.51 -25.29 11.81
N ASN A 108 11.75 -25.40 12.26
CA ASN A 108 12.06 -25.48 13.68
C ASN A 108 13.46 -24.94 13.99
N LYS A 109 13.65 -24.45 15.22
CA LYS A 109 14.95 -24.06 15.77
C LYS A 109 15.10 -24.65 17.17
N ASN A 110 16.12 -25.47 17.35
CA ASN A 110 16.51 -26.00 18.64
C ASN A 110 17.83 -25.37 19.08
N ILE A 111 17.92 -24.99 20.35
CA ILE A 111 19.16 -24.53 20.99
C ILE A 111 19.54 -25.58 22.03
N LEU A 112 20.74 -26.15 21.91
CA LEU A 112 21.26 -27.16 22.84
C LEU A 112 22.43 -26.55 23.62
N ASP A 113 22.40 -26.72 24.94
CA ASP A 113 23.45 -26.30 25.89
C ASP A 113 23.94 -24.83 25.76
N GLY A 114 23.15 -23.97 25.12
CA GLY A 114 23.45 -22.55 24.90
C GLY A 114 24.43 -22.24 23.76
N ASN A 115 25.15 -23.27 23.26
CA ASN A 115 26.27 -23.11 22.31
C ASN A 115 26.08 -23.86 20.99
N GLU A 116 24.97 -24.59 20.85
CA GLU A 116 24.62 -25.29 19.62
C GLU A 116 23.23 -24.84 19.17
N VAL A 117 23.09 -24.50 17.88
CA VAL A 117 21.81 -24.13 17.26
C VAL A 117 21.55 -25.01 16.05
N ILE A 118 20.45 -25.76 16.10
CA ILE A 118 19.98 -26.60 15.01
C ILE A 118 18.77 -25.94 14.36
N LEU A 119 18.90 -25.55 13.09
CA LEU A 119 17.82 -25.04 12.25
C LEU A 119 17.31 -26.16 11.34
N THR A 120 16.02 -26.46 11.43
CA THR A 120 15.33 -27.32 10.45
C THR A 120 14.67 -26.41 9.42
N ILE A 121 15.01 -26.61 8.15
CA ILE A 121 14.56 -25.78 7.04
C ILE A 121 13.73 -26.63 6.11
N GLN A 122 12.54 -26.15 5.77
CA GLN A 122 11.72 -26.70 4.71
C GLN A 122 11.96 -25.91 3.41
N TRP A 123 12.32 -26.60 2.33
CA TRP A 123 12.65 -26.00 1.04
C TRP A 123 11.50 -26.05 0.03
N ALA A 124 11.53 -25.12 -0.92
CA ALA A 124 10.72 -25.11 -2.12
C ALA A 124 11.19 -26.14 -3.14
N ARG A 125 10.26 -26.57 -4.00
CA ARG A 125 10.62 -27.46 -5.10
C ARG A 125 11.50 -26.68 -6.07
N GLU A 126 12.54 -27.31 -6.59
CA GLU A 126 13.46 -26.67 -7.54
C GLU A 126 12.75 -26.15 -8.79
N SER A 127 11.67 -26.81 -9.22
CA SER A 127 10.79 -26.38 -10.31
C SER A 127 10.17 -25.00 -10.11
N ASP A 128 10.04 -24.55 -8.86
CA ASP A 128 9.34 -23.33 -8.51
C ASP A 128 10.26 -22.11 -8.55
N PHE A 129 11.60 -22.29 -8.50
CA PHE A 129 12.54 -21.16 -8.31
C PHE A 129 13.71 -21.04 -9.30
N GLY A 130 14.16 -22.09 -10.00
CA GLY A 130 15.29 -21.99 -10.94
C GLY A 130 16.63 -21.54 -10.31
N GLU A 131 17.73 -21.55 -11.08
CA GLU A 131 19.05 -21.13 -10.58
C GLU A 131 19.23 -19.61 -10.56
N VAL A 132 19.82 -19.08 -9.47
CA VAL A 132 19.98 -17.64 -9.27
C VAL A 132 21.43 -17.22 -9.16
N ASN A 133 21.94 -16.62 -10.23
CA ASN A 133 23.32 -16.15 -10.27
C ASN A 133 23.46 -14.73 -9.69
N ARG A 134 23.30 -14.58 -8.36
CA ARG A 134 23.46 -13.29 -7.66
C ARG A 134 24.21 -13.41 -6.33
N LYS A 135 25.20 -12.53 -6.18
CA LYS A 135 25.93 -12.29 -4.94
C LYS A 135 25.07 -11.46 -3.99
N ILE A 136 24.57 -12.09 -2.93
CA ILE A 136 23.76 -11.44 -1.88
C ILE A 136 24.44 -11.48 -0.52
N PHE A 137 25.61 -12.09 -0.48
CA PHE A 137 26.27 -12.55 0.71
C PHE A 137 27.62 -11.83 0.79
N HIS A 138 27.86 -11.09 1.87
CA HIS A 138 29.17 -10.48 2.08
C HIS A 138 30.22 -11.60 2.20
N GLU A 139 31.37 -11.42 1.54
CA GLU A 139 32.43 -12.43 1.53
C GLU A 139 32.75 -12.89 2.96
N SER A 140 32.85 -14.21 3.16
CA SER A 140 33.19 -14.91 4.41
C SER A 140 32.11 -15.09 5.49
N ASN A 141 30.90 -14.55 5.35
CA ASN A 141 29.83 -14.82 6.34
C ASN A 141 29.43 -16.31 6.39
N GLU A 142 28.77 -16.75 7.45
CA GLU A 142 28.13 -18.07 7.50
C GLU A 142 26.61 -17.97 7.34
N ILE A 143 26.06 -16.86 7.84
CA ILE A 143 24.66 -16.51 7.83
C ILE A 143 24.51 -14.99 7.91
N GLN A 144 23.61 -14.45 7.11
CA GLN A 144 23.39 -13.01 7.00
C GLN A 144 21.90 -12.70 7.02
N GLN A 145 21.47 -11.81 7.91
CA GLN A 145 20.15 -11.20 7.79
C GLN A 145 20.16 -10.24 6.59
N LEU A 146 19.28 -10.48 5.62
CA LEU A 146 19.13 -9.63 4.45
C LEU A 146 18.39 -8.34 4.81
N LYS A 147 18.89 -7.23 4.28
CA LYS A 147 18.29 -5.90 4.42
C LYS A 147 17.45 -5.56 3.19
N SER A 148 16.68 -4.49 3.27
CA SER A 148 15.84 -4.02 2.17
C SER A 148 16.61 -3.84 0.86
N VAL A 149 17.86 -3.37 0.91
CA VAL A 149 18.71 -3.20 -0.29
C VAL A 149 19.06 -4.54 -0.94
N ASP A 150 19.36 -5.57 -0.14
CA ASP A 150 19.67 -6.91 -0.64
C ASP A 150 18.44 -7.53 -1.29
N LEU A 151 17.27 -7.40 -0.65
CA LEU A 151 15.99 -7.90 -1.15
C LEU A 151 15.58 -7.21 -2.46
N SER A 152 15.65 -5.89 -2.53
CA SER A 152 15.34 -5.16 -3.76
C SER A 152 16.28 -5.50 -4.92
N ASN A 153 17.52 -5.88 -4.65
CA ASN A 153 18.46 -6.33 -5.68
C ASN A 153 18.13 -7.75 -6.19
N ILE A 154 17.61 -8.61 -5.32
CA ILE A 154 17.15 -9.95 -5.68
C ILE A 154 15.85 -9.86 -6.48
N GLU A 155 14.87 -9.07 -6.00
CA GLU A 155 13.56 -8.88 -6.61
C GLU A 155 13.64 -8.33 -8.04
N ARG A 156 14.62 -7.47 -8.36
CA ARG A 156 14.84 -6.98 -9.74
C ARG A 156 15.08 -8.07 -10.79
N GLN A 157 15.48 -9.27 -10.39
CA GLN A 157 15.71 -10.40 -11.30
C GLN A 157 14.55 -11.41 -11.31
N PHE A 158 13.75 -11.49 -10.23
CA PHE A 158 12.62 -12.44 -10.10
C PHE A 158 11.25 -11.80 -10.36
N GLY A 159 11.15 -10.47 -10.35
CA GLY A 159 9.86 -9.81 -10.11
C GLY A 159 9.21 -10.31 -8.81
N ASN A 160 7.88 -10.35 -8.77
CA ASN A 160 7.08 -10.83 -7.62
C ASN A 160 7.18 -12.36 -7.36
N SER A 161 8.05 -13.09 -8.06
CA SER A 161 8.09 -14.56 -8.04
C SER A 161 8.60 -15.15 -6.74
N ILE A 162 9.54 -14.49 -6.04
CA ILE A 162 10.04 -14.99 -4.74
C ILE A 162 8.93 -15.07 -3.70
N THR A 163 8.10 -14.02 -3.61
CA THR A 163 6.95 -13.98 -2.71
C THR A 163 5.95 -15.09 -3.08
N ARG A 164 5.69 -15.26 -4.39
CA ARG A 164 4.82 -16.32 -4.91
C ARG A 164 5.34 -17.73 -4.62
N ILE A 165 6.66 -17.94 -4.59
CA ILE A 165 7.25 -19.25 -4.25
C ILE A 165 7.01 -19.55 -2.77
N TYR A 166 7.20 -18.56 -1.90
CA TYR A 166 6.89 -18.71 -0.48
C TYR A 166 5.40 -18.96 -0.21
N GLU A 167 4.51 -18.37 -1.01
CA GLU A 167 3.06 -18.57 -0.90
C GLU A 167 2.57 -19.96 -1.37
N ASN A 168 3.36 -20.65 -2.21
CA ASN A 168 3.00 -21.95 -2.80
C ASN A 168 3.69 -23.15 -2.13
N LEU A 169 4.49 -22.92 -1.08
CA LEU A 169 5.14 -23.97 -0.30
C LEU A 169 4.11 -24.84 0.45
N HIS A 170 4.05 -26.14 0.10
CA HIS A 170 3.21 -27.14 0.77
C HIS A 170 3.56 -27.27 2.27
N GLY A 171 2.57 -27.34 3.15
CA GLY A 171 2.74 -27.40 4.62
C GLY A 171 2.39 -26.09 5.34
N PHE A 172 2.38 -24.95 4.64
CA PHE A 172 1.93 -23.67 5.21
C PHE A 172 0.40 -23.58 5.38
N LYS A 173 -0.37 -24.45 4.70
CA LYS A 173 -1.84 -24.47 4.72
C LYS A 173 -2.45 -25.44 5.73
N ASP A 174 -1.74 -26.52 6.10
CA ASP A 174 -2.33 -27.63 6.85
C ASP A 174 -2.21 -27.49 8.38
N ASP A 175 -1.27 -26.67 8.89
CA ASP A 175 -1.18 -26.31 10.32
C ASP A 175 -2.19 -25.20 10.73
N LEU A 176 -2.91 -24.65 9.75
CA LEU A 176 -4.02 -23.74 9.97
C LEU A 176 -5.30 -24.57 10.07
N GLY A 177 -5.67 -25.00 11.28
CA GLY A 177 -6.89 -25.79 11.54
C GLY A 177 -8.15 -25.17 10.90
N PHE A 178 -8.45 -25.56 9.67
CA PHE A 178 -9.69 -25.27 8.98
C PHE A 178 -10.67 -26.40 9.28
N GLN A 179 -11.65 -26.15 10.16
CA GLN A 179 -12.90 -26.88 10.05
C GLN A 179 -13.66 -26.33 8.84
N SER A 180 -13.74 -27.17 7.81
CA SER A 180 -14.59 -26.97 6.64
C SER A 180 -16.05 -26.83 7.08
N TYR A 181 -16.66 -25.68 6.81
CA TYR A 181 -18.11 -25.61 6.67
C TYR A 181 -18.45 -25.89 5.21
N GLU A 182 -19.10 -27.02 4.96
CA GLU A 182 -19.72 -27.30 3.68
C GLU A 182 -20.87 -26.30 3.45
N SER A 183 -20.74 -25.42 2.47
CA SER A 183 -21.90 -24.84 1.79
C SER A 183 -22.01 -25.46 0.41
N HIS A 184 -22.82 -26.51 0.34
CA HIS A 184 -23.34 -27.05 -0.90
C HIS A 184 -24.11 -25.94 -1.68
N SER A 185 -23.96 -25.93 -3.01
CA SER A 185 -24.64 -25.09 -4.02
C SER A 185 -24.05 -23.70 -4.33
N ALA A 186 -22.79 -23.65 -4.77
CA ALA A 186 -22.31 -22.51 -5.59
C ALA A 186 -21.27 -22.93 -6.65
N SER A 187 -21.05 -24.22 -6.87
CA SER A 187 -19.98 -24.73 -7.73
C SER A 187 -20.22 -24.56 -9.25
N HIS A 188 -21.28 -23.87 -9.67
CA HIS A 188 -21.55 -23.53 -11.08
C HIS A 188 -21.52 -22.03 -11.40
N GLU A 189 -21.15 -21.16 -10.44
CA GLU A 189 -20.95 -19.71 -10.68
C GLU A 189 -19.57 -19.19 -10.24
N ILE A 190 -18.68 -20.09 -9.80
CA ILE A 190 -17.31 -19.77 -9.40
C ILE A 190 -16.44 -19.37 -10.62
N GLU A 191 -16.77 -19.84 -11.83
CA GLU A 191 -16.07 -19.47 -13.07
C GLU A 191 -16.46 -18.09 -13.65
N LYS A 192 -17.54 -17.44 -13.19
CA LYS A 192 -18.12 -16.26 -13.89
C LYS A 192 -17.68 -14.88 -13.40
N LEU A 193 -16.91 -14.77 -12.32
CA LEU A 193 -16.38 -13.48 -11.83
C LEU A 193 -14.93 -13.68 -11.40
N ASN A 194 -14.07 -13.83 -12.40
CA ASN A 194 -12.67 -13.46 -12.24
C ASN A 194 -12.64 -11.93 -12.02
N TYR A 195 -11.87 -11.43 -11.05
CA TYR A 195 -11.58 -9.99 -10.88
C TYR A 195 -10.76 -9.50 -12.10
N ILE A 196 -11.41 -9.43 -13.27
CA ILE A 196 -10.83 -8.96 -14.52
C ILE A 196 -11.47 -7.60 -14.78
N LEU A 197 -10.69 -6.55 -14.60
CA LEU A 197 -11.00 -5.28 -15.24
C LEU A 197 -11.09 -5.51 -16.75
N PRO A 198 -11.99 -4.81 -17.45
CA PRO A 198 -12.08 -4.95 -18.91
C PRO A 198 -10.69 -4.77 -19.51
N ALA A 199 -10.26 -5.71 -20.36
CA ALA A 199 -8.99 -5.59 -21.07
C ALA A 199 -9.04 -4.31 -21.93
N LYS A 200 -8.27 -3.30 -21.53
CA LYS A 200 -8.12 -2.07 -22.32
C LYS A 200 -7.07 -2.33 -23.39
N GLU A 201 -7.38 -2.00 -24.65
CA GLU A 201 -6.34 -1.95 -25.69
C GLU A 201 -5.33 -0.89 -25.30
N ASP A 202 -4.17 -1.32 -24.80
CA ASP A 202 -3.14 -0.43 -24.25
C ASP A 202 -2.28 0.18 -25.37
N LYS A 203 -2.86 1.17 -26.04
CA LYS A 203 -2.16 1.97 -27.06
C LYS A 203 -1.52 3.24 -26.47
N GLY A 204 -1.59 3.43 -25.15
CA GLY A 204 -1.36 4.73 -24.53
C GLY A 204 -2.35 5.79 -25.05
N GLY A 205 -2.22 7.03 -24.59
CA GLY A 205 -3.06 8.11 -25.09
C GLY A 205 -3.10 9.35 -24.23
N LYS A 206 -3.76 10.38 -24.75
CA LYS A 206 -4.00 11.63 -24.04
C LYS A 206 -5.32 11.56 -23.30
N ILE A 207 -5.30 11.96 -22.03
CA ILE A 207 -6.49 12.14 -21.22
C ILE A 207 -6.59 13.58 -20.74
N LYS A 208 -7.79 14.15 -20.87
CA LYS A 208 -8.11 15.49 -20.37
C LYS A 208 -8.80 15.34 -19.02
N ILE A 209 -8.22 15.94 -17.98
CA ILE A 209 -8.78 15.96 -16.63
C ILE A 209 -9.05 17.41 -16.22
N PHE A 210 -10.13 17.65 -15.49
CA PHE A 210 -10.40 18.98 -14.93
C PHE A 210 -9.79 19.14 -13.54
N TYR A 211 -9.62 20.38 -13.08
CA TYR A 211 -9.20 20.63 -11.71
C TYR A 211 -9.89 21.86 -11.10
N ALA A 212 -9.93 21.84 -9.78
CA ALA A 212 -10.09 23.03 -8.95
C ALA A 212 -8.96 23.05 -7.90
N THR A 213 -8.43 24.23 -7.59
CA THR A 213 -7.34 24.36 -6.61
C THR A 213 -7.36 25.70 -5.90
N ASN A 214 -7.14 25.69 -4.59
CA ASN A 214 -6.91 26.88 -3.77
C ASN A 214 -5.41 27.07 -3.48
N ARG A 215 -4.53 26.54 -4.33
CA ARG A 215 -3.08 26.78 -4.26
C ARG A 215 -2.72 28.17 -4.79
N GLU A 216 -1.63 28.72 -4.30
CA GLU A 216 -1.03 29.93 -4.86
C GLU A 216 -0.72 29.73 -6.34
N VAL A 217 -1.10 30.72 -7.15
CA VAL A 217 -0.80 30.76 -8.58
C VAL A 217 0.66 31.18 -8.76
N LEU A 218 1.44 30.35 -9.45
CA LEU A 218 2.82 30.66 -9.81
C LEU A 218 2.92 31.12 -11.27
N GLN A 219 4.12 31.45 -11.72
CA GLN A 219 4.34 31.92 -13.08
C GLN A 219 4.06 30.81 -14.10
N LYS A 220 3.24 31.11 -15.11
CA LYS A 220 2.99 30.23 -16.26
C LYS A 220 4.27 30.04 -17.06
N LYS A 221 4.60 28.78 -17.41
CA LYS A 221 5.72 28.42 -18.28
C LYS A 221 5.20 27.71 -19.52
N GLY A 222 5.27 28.39 -20.67
CA GLY A 222 4.68 27.88 -21.91
C GLY A 222 3.18 27.58 -21.73
N ASN A 223 2.78 26.33 -21.94
CA ASN A 223 1.39 25.87 -21.81
C ASN A 223 1.05 25.28 -20.43
N ILE A 224 1.92 25.49 -19.43
CA ILE A 224 1.75 24.94 -18.09
C ILE A 224 1.60 26.10 -17.10
N GLN A 225 0.38 26.27 -16.59
CA GLN A 225 0.14 27.02 -15.37
C GLN A 225 0.70 26.23 -14.18
N SER A 226 1.54 26.87 -13.36
CA SER A 226 2.13 26.26 -12.17
C SER A 226 1.40 26.70 -10.91
N TYR A 227 1.34 25.80 -9.92
CA TYR A 227 0.72 26.05 -8.63
C TYR A 227 1.67 25.66 -7.50
N GLY A 228 1.74 26.47 -6.46
CA GLY A 228 2.66 26.26 -5.35
C GLY A 228 2.09 25.39 -4.23
N SER A 229 2.71 25.50 -3.06
CA SER A 229 2.33 24.76 -1.84
C SER A 229 1.75 25.64 -0.75
N ASN A 230 1.57 26.93 -1.01
CA ASN A 230 0.82 27.83 -0.12
C ASN A 230 -0.61 28.00 -0.61
N SER A 231 -1.48 28.44 0.29
CA SER A 231 -2.84 28.83 -0.05
C SER A 231 -2.83 30.07 -0.94
N GLY A 232 -3.62 30.05 -2.01
CA GLY A 232 -3.93 31.21 -2.82
C GLY A 232 -5.06 32.05 -2.22
N ASN A 233 -5.36 33.18 -2.86
CA ASN A 233 -6.43 34.08 -2.43
C ASN A 233 -7.80 33.72 -3.03
N GLU A 234 -7.81 32.95 -4.11
CA GLU A 234 -9.01 32.62 -4.89
C GLU A 234 -8.94 31.17 -5.37
N LEU A 235 -10.10 30.56 -5.50
CA LEU A 235 -10.24 29.24 -6.11
C LEU A 235 -9.99 29.31 -7.62
N GLN A 236 -9.11 28.47 -8.12
CA GLN A 236 -8.69 28.42 -9.51
C GLN A 236 -9.23 27.16 -10.18
N TYR A 237 -9.63 27.29 -11.43
CA TYR A 237 -10.19 26.18 -12.22
C TYR A 237 -9.39 25.97 -13.50
N GLY A 238 -9.55 24.79 -14.09
CA GLY A 238 -8.94 24.54 -15.38
C GLY A 238 -8.98 23.09 -15.79
N HIS A 239 -8.11 22.76 -16.74
CA HIS A 239 -7.89 21.39 -17.16
C HIS A 239 -6.41 21.10 -17.39
N CYS A 240 -6.05 19.83 -17.25
CA CYS A 240 -4.74 19.30 -17.61
C CYS A 240 -4.92 18.31 -18.77
N GLU A 241 -4.02 18.36 -19.75
CA GLU A 241 -3.82 17.27 -20.69
C GLU A 241 -2.66 16.42 -20.19
N VAL A 242 -2.91 15.13 -19.93
CA VAL A 242 -1.91 14.17 -19.47
C VAL A 242 -1.75 13.08 -20.51
N GLN A 243 -0.50 12.76 -20.86
CA GLN A 243 -0.14 11.66 -21.73
C GLN A 243 0.13 10.41 -20.87
N ILE A 244 -0.50 9.30 -21.24
CA ILE A 244 -0.26 7.96 -20.74
C ILE A 244 0.59 7.20 -21.77
N PRO A 245 1.70 6.55 -21.37
CA PRO A 245 2.58 5.85 -22.30
C PRO A 245 1.89 4.61 -22.90
N MET A 246 2.40 4.15 -24.03
CA MET A 246 2.00 2.86 -24.59
C MET A 246 2.59 1.74 -23.73
N GLY A 247 1.81 0.71 -23.39
CA GLY A 247 2.29 -0.35 -22.50
C GLY A 247 2.14 0.00 -21.01
N HIS A 248 1.29 0.97 -20.67
CA HIS A 248 0.99 1.37 -19.30
C HIS A 248 0.54 0.18 -18.45
N ILE A 249 1.23 -0.03 -17.32
CA ILE A 249 0.88 -1.11 -16.40
C ILE A 249 -0.12 -0.58 -15.40
N GLN A 250 -1.32 -1.15 -15.43
CA GLN A 250 -2.37 -0.77 -14.51
C GLN A 250 -1.92 -0.84 -13.04
N GLY A 251 -2.13 0.26 -12.30
CA GLY A 251 -1.70 0.46 -10.92
C GLY A 251 -0.33 1.15 -10.79
N GLU A 252 0.49 1.12 -11.82
CA GLU A 252 1.77 1.81 -11.82
C GLU A 252 1.60 3.29 -12.15
N LEU A 253 2.55 4.10 -11.68
CA LEU A 253 2.66 5.48 -12.10
C LEU A 253 4.05 5.67 -12.68
N GLU A 254 4.20 5.48 -13.99
CA GLU A 254 5.50 5.49 -14.65
C GLU A 254 6.08 6.91 -14.61
N ARG A 255 7.23 7.02 -13.94
CA ARG A 255 7.95 8.27 -13.70
C ARG A 255 9.43 8.03 -13.97
N PRO A 256 10.17 9.05 -14.41
CA PRO A 256 11.61 8.90 -14.59
C PRO A 256 12.29 8.40 -13.32
N GLY A 257 13.23 7.49 -13.50
CA GLY A 257 14.11 7.07 -12.43
C GLY A 257 14.80 8.28 -11.80
N LYS A 258 14.93 8.26 -10.47
CA LYS A 258 15.69 9.28 -9.72
C LYS A 258 17.11 8.80 -9.46
N ILE A 259 18.09 9.62 -9.81
CA ILE A 259 19.49 9.45 -9.43
C ILE A 259 19.85 10.57 -8.46
N ILE A 260 19.96 10.23 -7.17
CA ILE A 260 20.28 11.17 -6.09
C ILE A 260 19.28 12.34 -6.05
N LEU A 261 19.66 13.53 -6.55
CA LEU A 261 18.85 14.75 -6.59
C LEU A 261 18.29 15.05 -7.99
N TRP A 262 18.62 14.24 -9.00
CA TRP A 262 18.26 14.46 -10.40
C TRP A 262 17.20 13.46 -10.83
N SER A 263 16.11 13.96 -11.41
CA SER A 263 15.19 13.10 -12.15
C SER A 263 15.72 12.98 -13.57
N LEU A 264 15.74 11.76 -14.10
CA LEU A 264 15.95 11.57 -15.54
C LEU A 264 14.89 12.37 -16.32
N PRO A 265 15.17 12.77 -17.57
CA PRO A 265 14.18 13.49 -18.38
C PRO A 265 12.89 12.67 -18.52
N GLU A 266 11.75 13.37 -18.54
CA GLU A 266 10.47 12.73 -18.85
C GLU A 266 10.44 12.33 -20.34
N ASP A 267 9.89 11.15 -20.63
CA ASP A 267 9.74 10.57 -21.98
C ASP A 267 8.28 10.14 -22.11
N GLU A 268 7.59 10.66 -23.14
CA GLU A 268 6.15 10.44 -23.33
C GLU A 268 5.79 9.01 -23.74
N ASN A 269 6.76 8.23 -24.19
CA ASN A 269 6.59 6.82 -24.52
C ASN A 269 6.78 5.91 -23.31
N GLU A 270 7.41 6.39 -22.25
CA GLU A 270 7.73 5.60 -21.06
C GLU A 270 7.03 6.10 -19.79
N HIS A 271 6.61 7.36 -19.74
CA HIS A 271 6.17 8.03 -18.51
C HIS A 271 4.81 8.70 -18.64
N VAL A 272 4.12 8.84 -17.49
CA VAL A 272 2.92 9.67 -17.37
C VAL A 272 3.32 11.15 -17.28
N ILE A 273 3.04 11.92 -18.34
CA ILE A 273 3.51 13.31 -18.50
C ILE A 273 2.36 14.30 -18.60
N ILE A 274 2.48 15.43 -17.91
CA ILE A 274 1.56 16.57 -18.09
C ILE A 274 2.01 17.37 -19.32
N LYS A 275 1.17 17.41 -20.36
CA LYS A 275 1.42 18.13 -21.60
C LYS A 275 1.00 19.60 -21.51
N SER A 276 -0.09 19.89 -20.80
CA SER A 276 -0.57 21.25 -20.56
C SER A 276 -1.34 21.36 -19.24
N VAL A 277 -1.34 22.57 -18.69
CA VAL A 277 -2.20 23.00 -17.59
C VAL A 277 -2.77 24.35 -17.97
N GLU A 278 -4.06 24.39 -18.29
CA GLU A 278 -4.77 25.59 -18.72
C GLU A 278 -5.73 26.05 -17.63
N ALA A 279 -5.43 27.22 -17.05
CA ALA A 279 -6.32 27.89 -16.12
C ALA A 279 -7.48 28.55 -16.88
N LEU A 280 -8.68 28.38 -16.34
CA LEU A 280 -9.93 28.89 -16.90
C LEU A 280 -10.63 29.75 -15.84
N ASP A 281 -11.32 30.80 -16.28
CA ASP A 281 -12.28 31.50 -15.45
C ASP A 281 -13.52 30.62 -15.18
N ASP A 282 -14.25 30.91 -14.11
CA ASP A 282 -15.45 30.16 -13.67
C ASP A 282 -16.47 29.94 -14.79
N THR A 283 -16.71 30.96 -15.62
CA THR A 283 -17.73 30.88 -16.67
C THR A 283 -17.30 29.93 -17.77
N THR A 284 -16.04 30.03 -18.20
CA THR A 284 -15.46 29.14 -19.20
C THR A 284 -15.37 27.71 -18.66
N PHE A 285 -14.90 27.53 -17.42
CA PHE A 285 -14.83 26.23 -16.77
C PHE A 285 -16.19 25.51 -16.74
N LEU A 286 -17.24 26.18 -16.25
CA LEU A 286 -18.57 25.59 -16.16
C LEU A 286 -19.15 25.26 -17.54
N LYS A 287 -18.92 26.12 -18.53
CA LYS A 287 -19.33 25.87 -19.92
C LYS A 287 -18.64 24.64 -20.49
N GLU A 288 -17.33 24.50 -20.30
CA GLU A 288 -16.58 23.33 -20.75
C GLU A 288 -17.01 22.06 -20.02
N PHE A 289 -17.16 22.13 -18.70
CA PHE A 289 -17.63 21.01 -17.89
C PHE A 289 -19.00 20.53 -18.37
N LYS A 290 -19.96 21.44 -18.55
CA LYS A 290 -21.30 21.12 -19.05
C LYS A 290 -21.25 20.48 -20.44
N LYS A 291 -20.45 21.04 -21.35
CA LYS A 291 -20.27 20.49 -22.69
C LYS A 291 -19.68 19.07 -22.64
N HIS A 292 -18.69 18.83 -21.78
CA HIS A 292 -18.03 17.54 -21.70
C HIS A 292 -18.94 16.49 -21.06
N ILE A 293 -19.59 16.82 -19.94
CA ILE A 293 -20.42 15.86 -19.21
C ILE A 293 -21.68 15.44 -19.97
N SER A 294 -22.23 16.33 -20.80
CA SER A 294 -23.36 16.01 -21.68
C SER A 294 -23.02 15.03 -22.81
N GLY A 295 -21.73 14.79 -23.07
CA GLY A 295 -21.27 13.74 -23.98
C GLY A 295 -21.35 12.33 -23.38
N PHE A 296 -21.50 12.20 -22.06
CA PHE A 296 -21.61 10.91 -21.38
C PHE A 296 -23.08 10.56 -21.10
N PRO A 297 -23.58 9.37 -21.49
CA PRO A 297 -24.99 9.01 -21.29
C PRO A 297 -25.47 9.10 -19.84
N LYS A 298 -24.60 8.70 -18.89
CA LYS A 298 -24.90 8.73 -17.45
C LYS A 298 -24.49 10.04 -16.77
N LYS A 299 -23.82 10.95 -17.48
CA LYS A 299 -23.30 12.22 -16.94
C LYS A 299 -22.56 12.03 -15.60
N ASN A 300 -21.71 11.01 -15.54
CA ASN A 300 -20.93 10.71 -14.35
C ASN A 300 -19.70 11.62 -14.26
N ALA A 301 -19.27 11.92 -13.04
CA ALA A 301 -17.96 12.50 -12.78
C ALA A 301 -17.23 11.76 -11.66
N LEU A 302 -15.92 11.59 -11.85
CA LEU A 302 -15.00 11.08 -10.84
C LEU A 302 -14.11 12.23 -10.36
N LEU A 303 -14.11 12.47 -9.06
CA LEU A 303 -13.30 13.49 -8.44
C LEU A 303 -12.29 12.87 -7.47
N PHE A 304 -11.01 13.19 -7.65
CA PHE A 304 -9.93 12.78 -6.77
C PHE A 304 -9.51 13.90 -5.81
N VAL A 305 -9.29 13.57 -4.53
CA VAL A 305 -8.73 14.48 -3.52
C VAL A 305 -7.47 13.86 -2.93
N HIS A 306 -6.32 14.45 -3.24
CA HIS A 306 -5.02 13.88 -2.87
C HIS A 306 -4.69 13.98 -1.37
N GLY A 307 -3.71 13.20 -0.93
CA GLY A 307 -3.20 13.19 0.44
C GLY A 307 -2.15 14.27 0.75
N TYR A 308 -1.49 14.12 1.91
CA TYR A 308 -0.38 15.00 2.33
C TYR A 308 0.83 14.87 1.39
N ASN A 309 1.77 15.83 1.44
CA ASN A 309 3.03 15.76 0.69
C ASN A 309 2.87 15.49 -0.83
N THR A 310 1.83 16.07 -1.45
CA THR A 310 1.53 15.86 -2.87
C THR A 310 1.57 17.21 -3.62
N SER A 311 2.31 17.28 -4.73
CA SER A 311 2.30 18.47 -5.60
C SER A 311 1.01 18.55 -6.44
N PHE A 312 0.73 19.71 -7.04
CA PHE A 312 -0.38 19.83 -7.99
C PHE A 312 -0.21 18.83 -9.15
N GLU A 313 1.02 18.70 -9.64
CA GLU A 313 1.36 17.85 -10.77
C GLU A 313 1.30 16.36 -10.42
N ASP A 314 1.61 15.98 -9.17
CA ASP A 314 1.41 14.60 -8.70
C ASP A 314 -0.07 14.24 -8.61
N ALA A 315 -0.90 15.17 -8.13
CA ALA A 315 -2.36 14.99 -8.07
C ALA A 315 -2.96 14.84 -9.47
N ALA A 316 -2.52 15.67 -10.43
CA ALA A 316 -2.92 15.57 -11.83
C ALA A 316 -2.56 14.20 -12.43
N ARG A 317 -1.32 13.75 -12.27
CA ARG A 317 -0.88 12.45 -12.79
C ARG A 317 -1.63 11.28 -12.17
N ARG A 318 -1.83 11.29 -10.84
CA ARG A 318 -2.59 10.24 -10.16
C ARG A 318 -4.05 10.19 -10.63
N THR A 319 -4.66 11.35 -10.87
CA THR A 319 -6.04 11.42 -11.40
C THR A 319 -6.13 10.87 -12.81
N ALA A 320 -5.17 11.21 -13.67
CA ALA A 320 -5.08 10.67 -15.02
C ALA A 320 -4.89 9.15 -15.02
N GLN A 321 -4.01 8.63 -14.16
CA GLN A 321 -3.81 7.20 -13.97
C GLN A 321 -5.10 6.51 -13.49
N LEU A 322 -5.77 7.05 -12.47
CA LEU A 322 -7.04 6.48 -11.99
C LEU A 322 -8.12 6.46 -13.07
N ALA A 323 -8.28 7.55 -13.81
CA ALA A 323 -9.25 7.63 -14.91
C ALA A 323 -8.88 6.73 -16.09
N TRP A 324 -7.59 6.42 -16.26
CA TRP A 324 -7.13 5.47 -17.27
C TRP A 324 -7.35 4.02 -16.85
N ASP A 325 -7.01 3.68 -15.61
CA ASP A 325 -7.03 2.33 -15.03
C ASP A 325 -8.42 1.84 -14.63
N LEU A 326 -9.29 2.78 -14.26
CA LEU A 326 -10.70 2.54 -14.01
C LEU A 326 -11.42 3.00 -15.27
N PRO A 327 -11.79 2.12 -16.22
CA PRO A 327 -12.50 2.51 -17.44
C PRO A 327 -13.91 3.02 -17.10
N PHE A 328 -13.95 4.21 -16.54
CA PHE A 328 -15.09 4.93 -16.02
C PHE A 328 -15.65 5.80 -17.13
N ASP A 329 -16.92 5.57 -17.45
CA ASP A 329 -17.65 6.35 -18.44
C ASP A 329 -18.11 7.67 -17.81
N GLY A 330 -17.21 8.66 -17.76
CA GLY A 330 -17.49 9.96 -17.19
C GLY A 330 -16.30 10.92 -17.18
N TYR A 331 -16.54 12.13 -16.66
CA TYR A 331 -15.54 13.18 -16.62
C TYR A 331 -14.68 13.06 -15.35
N ALA A 332 -13.36 12.96 -15.51
CA ALA A 332 -12.43 12.85 -14.38
C ALA A 332 -11.76 14.18 -14.04
N GLY A 333 -11.58 14.44 -12.76
CA GLY A 333 -10.87 15.61 -12.29
C GLY A 333 -10.42 15.50 -10.84
N PHE A 334 -9.82 16.57 -10.32
CA PHE A 334 -9.29 16.58 -8.97
C PHE A 334 -9.42 17.92 -8.27
N PHE A 335 -9.49 17.87 -6.94
CA PHE A 335 -9.29 19.03 -6.09
C PHE A 335 -7.88 18.99 -5.52
N SER A 336 -7.10 20.04 -5.76
CA SER A 336 -5.74 20.15 -5.27
C SER A 336 -5.63 21.21 -4.17
N TRP A 337 -5.45 20.76 -2.94
CA TRP A 337 -5.24 21.63 -1.77
C TRP A 337 -3.73 21.84 -1.53
N PRO A 338 -3.28 22.92 -0.88
CA PRO A 338 -1.87 23.31 -0.78
C PRO A 338 -1.06 22.45 0.21
N SER A 339 -1.01 21.13 0.00
CA SER A 339 -0.13 20.26 0.79
C SER A 339 1.34 20.57 0.48
N SER A 340 2.15 20.66 1.52
CA SER A 340 3.58 20.94 1.45
C SER A 340 4.26 19.67 0.95
N GLY A 341 4.70 19.65 -0.31
CA GLY A 341 5.40 18.52 -0.94
C GLY A 341 6.79 18.22 -0.33
N LYS A 342 6.99 18.48 0.97
CA LYS A 342 8.21 18.25 1.76
C LYS A 342 7.87 17.90 3.23
N LEU A 343 8.67 17.04 3.87
CA LEU A 343 8.73 16.91 5.35
C LEU A 343 9.54 18.09 5.93
N PRO A 344 9.24 18.68 7.13
CA PRO A 344 8.47 18.15 8.27
C PRO A 344 7.12 18.84 8.59
N ASP A 345 6.45 19.47 7.62
CA ASP A 345 5.31 20.38 7.85
C ASP A 345 3.95 19.73 8.16
N TYR A 346 3.91 18.51 8.72
CA TYR A 346 2.67 17.73 8.87
C TYR A 346 1.52 18.47 9.60
N LEU A 347 1.81 19.17 10.71
CA LEU A 347 0.78 19.95 11.43
C LEU A 347 0.28 21.16 10.63
N SER A 348 1.18 21.79 9.88
CA SER A 348 0.84 22.90 8.97
C SER A 348 -0.04 22.40 7.83
N ASP A 349 0.28 21.23 7.26
CA ASP A 349 -0.53 20.59 6.22
C ASP A 349 -1.93 20.22 6.70
N GLU A 350 -2.09 19.74 7.94
CA GLU A 350 -3.45 19.51 8.45
C GLU A 350 -4.23 20.82 8.61
N ALA A 351 -3.60 21.89 9.08
CA ALA A 351 -4.25 23.20 9.16
C ALA A 351 -4.68 23.68 7.76
N LYS A 352 -3.83 23.50 6.75
CA LYS A 352 -4.13 23.80 5.34
C LYS A 352 -5.24 22.91 4.78
N ALA A 353 -5.25 21.62 5.11
CA ALA A 353 -6.30 20.69 4.70
C ALA A 353 -7.66 21.14 5.26
N ARG A 354 -7.72 21.47 6.55
CA ARG A 354 -8.92 22.00 7.20
C ARG A 354 -9.36 23.34 6.59
N SER A 355 -8.44 24.26 6.35
CA SER A 355 -8.75 25.55 5.72
C SER A 355 -9.15 25.42 4.25
N SER A 356 -8.88 24.29 3.61
CA SER A 356 -9.30 24.02 2.22
C SER A 356 -10.71 23.45 2.12
N ALA A 357 -11.31 23.04 3.24
CA ALA A 357 -12.65 22.46 3.23
C ALA A 357 -13.73 23.43 2.72
N PRO A 358 -13.75 24.74 3.08
CA PRO A 358 -14.68 25.70 2.51
C PRO A 358 -14.48 25.92 1.01
N GLU A 359 -13.24 25.97 0.52
CA GLU A 359 -12.95 26.14 -0.91
C GLU A 359 -13.42 24.91 -1.71
N PHE A 360 -13.21 23.72 -1.16
CA PHE A 360 -13.71 22.51 -1.80
C PHE A 360 -15.24 22.42 -1.75
N GLU A 361 -15.88 22.90 -0.68
CA GLU A 361 -17.33 23.05 -0.62
C GLU A 361 -17.85 23.97 -1.74
N LEU A 362 -17.24 25.15 -1.93
CA LEU A 362 -17.61 26.08 -3.00
C LEU A 362 -17.50 25.41 -4.37
N PHE A 363 -16.42 24.65 -4.62
CA PHE A 363 -16.29 23.89 -5.85
C PHE A 363 -17.42 22.87 -6.05
N LEU A 364 -17.75 22.09 -5.01
CA LEU A 364 -18.85 21.12 -5.05
C LEU A 364 -20.19 21.80 -5.33
N GLN A 365 -20.47 22.94 -4.69
CA GLN A 365 -21.67 23.74 -4.95
C GLN A 365 -21.76 24.11 -6.44
N GLN A 366 -20.67 24.57 -7.04
CA GLN A 366 -20.65 24.96 -8.46
C GLN A 366 -20.98 23.77 -9.38
N ILE A 367 -20.27 22.66 -9.27
CA ILE A 367 -20.47 21.53 -10.20
C ILE A 367 -21.82 20.85 -9.98
N LEU A 368 -22.32 20.79 -8.74
CA LEU A 368 -23.60 20.17 -8.44
C LEU A 368 -24.79 21.00 -8.93
N THR A 369 -24.72 22.33 -8.89
CA THR A 369 -25.86 23.21 -9.22
C THR A 369 -25.83 23.84 -10.61
N LYS A 370 -24.64 24.03 -11.19
CA LYS A 370 -24.46 24.78 -12.45
C LYS A 370 -24.13 23.89 -13.65
N THR A 371 -24.17 22.58 -13.48
CA THR A 371 -23.87 21.61 -14.56
C THR A 371 -24.96 20.54 -14.64
N ASP A 372 -24.93 19.73 -15.70
CA ASP A 372 -25.86 18.63 -15.89
C ASP A 372 -25.38 17.33 -15.21
N LEU A 373 -24.45 17.41 -14.26
CA LEU A 373 -23.95 16.28 -13.46
C LEU A 373 -25.09 15.54 -12.75
N GLU A 374 -25.15 14.22 -12.94
CA GLU A 374 -26.16 13.35 -12.30
C GLU A 374 -25.54 12.44 -11.24
N HIS A 375 -24.31 11.96 -11.46
CA HIS A 375 -23.63 11.03 -10.58
C HIS A 375 -22.19 11.46 -10.28
N LEU A 376 -21.95 11.94 -9.07
CA LEU A 376 -20.63 12.31 -8.58
C LEU A 376 -20.06 11.20 -7.70
N HIS A 377 -18.86 10.74 -8.05
CA HIS A 377 -18.07 9.82 -7.26
C HIS A 377 -16.81 10.51 -6.77
N ILE A 378 -16.46 10.34 -5.50
CA ILE A 378 -15.31 11.02 -4.92
C ILE A 378 -14.39 10.00 -4.24
N VAL A 379 -13.12 10.01 -4.65
CA VAL A 379 -12.04 9.23 -4.05
C VAL A 379 -11.11 10.20 -3.33
N ALA A 380 -11.02 10.09 -2.02
CA ALA A 380 -10.09 10.87 -1.21
C ALA A 380 -9.03 9.97 -0.58
N HIS A 381 -7.78 10.40 -0.62
CA HIS A 381 -6.65 9.65 -0.08
C HIS A 381 -6.09 10.33 1.17
N SER A 382 -5.77 9.54 2.19
CA SER A 382 -5.03 10.02 3.36
C SER A 382 -5.66 11.27 3.97
N MET A 383 -4.90 12.34 4.17
CA MET A 383 -5.37 13.63 4.69
C MET A 383 -6.36 14.35 3.76
N GLY A 384 -6.42 14.01 2.47
CA GLY A 384 -7.49 14.46 1.57
C GLY A 384 -8.87 13.98 2.00
N SER A 385 -8.95 12.88 2.76
CA SER A 385 -10.20 12.41 3.37
C SER A 385 -10.73 13.42 4.39
N LEU A 386 -9.85 14.12 5.12
CA LEU A 386 -10.24 15.17 6.04
C LEU A 386 -10.85 16.36 5.28
N VAL A 387 -10.23 16.78 4.17
CA VAL A 387 -10.77 17.84 3.30
C VAL A 387 -12.17 17.46 2.83
N LEU A 388 -12.32 16.28 2.24
CA LEU A 388 -13.60 15.79 1.72
C LEU A 388 -14.70 15.75 2.79
N THR A 389 -14.41 15.11 3.92
CA THR A 389 -15.43 14.88 4.94
C THR A 389 -15.87 16.18 5.61
N LEU A 390 -14.96 17.13 5.82
CA LEU A 390 -15.32 18.46 6.33
C LEU A 390 -16.13 19.26 5.31
N SER A 391 -15.75 19.25 4.03
CA SER A 391 -16.48 19.96 2.96
C SER A 391 -17.90 19.45 2.79
N LEU A 392 -18.09 18.13 2.81
CA LEU A 392 -19.43 17.55 2.70
C LEU A 392 -20.32 17.88 3.90
N ASN A 393 -19.75 17.97 5.10
CA ASN A 393 -20.48 18.42 6.28
C ASN A 393 -20.91 19.89 6.18
N LEU A 394 -20.05 20.77 5.65
CA LEU A 394 -20.42 22.16 5.36
C LEU A 394 -21.59 22.21 4.36
N LEU A 395 -21.45 21.48 3.24
CA LEU A 395 -22.46 21.42 2.19
C LEU A 395 -23.81 20.88 2.71
N ARG A 396 -23.79 19.85 3.55
CA ARG A 396 -24.99 19.24 4.15
C ARG A 396 -25.70 20.14 5.15
N ARG A 397 -24.95 20.97 5.87
CA ARG A 397 -25.52 21.93 6.83
C ARG A 397 -26.16 23.14 6.13
N ASN A 398 -25.81 23.38 4.87
CA ASN A 398 -26.40 24.44 4.07
C ASN A 398 -27.73 23.97 3.42
N PRO A 399 -28.91 24.47 3.85
CA PRO A 399 -30.21 24.01 3.34
C PRO A 399 -30.40 24.19 1.84
N LEU A 400 -29.67 25.13 1.21
CA LEU A 400 -29.76 25.41 -0.22
C LEU A 400 -29.26 24.23 -1.08
N TYR A 401 -28.35 23.41 -0.55
CA TYR A 401 -27.67 22.37 -1.32
C TYR A 401 -28.04 20.94 -0.91
N VAL A 402 -28.86 20.76 0.12
CA VAL A 402 -29.24 19.41 0.64
C VAL A 402 -29.86 18.53 -0.46
N LYS A 403 -30.67 19.11 -1.36
CA LYS A 403 -31.28 18.37 -2.47
C LYS A 403 -30.26 17.85 -3.48
N GLU A 404 -29.15 18.56 -3.65
CA GLU A 404 -28.11 18.20 -4.62
C GLU A 404 -27.25 17.02 -4.16
N LEU A 405 -27.25 16.72 -2.85
CA LEU A 405 -26.48 15.62 -2.28
C LEU A 405 -26.91 14.24 -2.82
N ILE A 406 -28.12 14.13 -3.39
CA ILE A 406 -28.60 12.91 -4.07
C ILE A 406 -27.74 12.55 -5.29
N LYS A 407 -27.03 13.53 -5.89
CA LYS A 407 -26.10 13.31 -7.01
C LYS A 407 -24.82 12.63 -6.56
N ILE A 408 -24.45 12.73 -5.28
CA ILE A 408 -23.25 12.08 -4.74
C ILE A 408 -23.55 10.59 -4.55
N GLN A 409 -22.82 9.73 -5.26
CA GLN A 409 -23.04 8.28 -5.24
C GLN A 409 -22.04 7.60 -4.32
N GLN A 410 -20.77 7.53 -4.74
CA GLN A 410 -19.75 6.73 -4.05
C GLN A 410 -18.73 7.66 -3.38
N LEU A 411 -18.57 7.50 -2.06
CA LEU A 411 -17.56 8.19 -1.28
C LEU A 411 -16.52 7.17 -0.81
N ILE A 412 -15.31 7.27 -1.33
CA ILE A 412 -14.22 6.34 -1.05
C ILE A 412 -13.13 7.08 -0.27
N LEU A 413 -12.85 6.61 0.95
CA LEU A 413 -11.79 7.11 1.81
C LEU A 413 -10.67 6.07 1.84
N GLY A 414 -9.60 6.32 1.09
CA GLY A 414 -8.44 5.44 1.02
C GLY A 414 -7.39 5.81 2.04
N ALA A 415 -7.01 4.88 2.92
CA ALA A 415 -6.05 5.09 3.98
C ALA A 415 -6.30 6.38 4.80
N PRO A 416 -7.54 6.66 5.24
CA PRO A 416 -7.91 7.99 5.71
C PRO A 416 -7.14 8.41 6.96
N ASP A 417 -6.48 9.56 6.84
CA ASP A 417 -5.74 10.19 7.93
C ASP A 417 -6.66 11.18 8.66
N ILE A 418 -7.68 10.65 9.34
CA ILE A 418 -8.63 11.38 10.19
C ILE A 418 -8.58 10.78 11.59
N ASP A 419 -8.74 11.60 12.62
CA ASP A 419 -8.85 11.10 13.99
C ASP A 419 -10.16 10.31 14.18
N GLN A 420 -10.11 9.11 14.77
CA GLN A 420 -11.31 8.28 14.90
C GLN A 420 -12.39 8.92 15.80
N GLU A 421 -12.00 9.61 16.88
CA GLU A 421 -12.97 10.26 17.77
C GLU A 421 -13.59 11.48 17.09
N GLU A 422 -12.78 12.29 16.41
CA GLU A 422 -13.29 13.41 15.59
C GLU A 422 -14.25 12.90 14.51
N PHE A 423 -13.86 11.82 13.81
CA PHE A 423 -14.70 11.24 12.77
C PHE A 423 -16.03 10.78 13.37
N ARG A 424 -15.99 10.01 14.46
CA ARG A 424 -17.18 9.46 15.13
C ARG A 424 -18.10 10.55 15.67
N ASN A 425 -17.55 11.53 16.36
CA ASN A 425 -18.34 12.47 17.18
C ASN A 425 -18.72 13.74 16.43
N THR A 426 -17.92 14.17 15.46
CA THR A 426 -18.09 15.48 14.80
C THR A 426 -18.41 15.35 13.32
N ILE A 427 -17.83 14.36 12.63
CA ILE A 427 -17.95 14.24 11.18
C ILE A 427 -19.12 13.34 10.77
N LEU A 428 -19.13 12.11 11.28
CA LEU A 428 -20.07 11.05 10.92
C LEU A 428 -21.56 11.44 11.06
N PRO A 429 -22.00 12.20 12.09
CA PRO A 429 -23.41 12.53 12.25
C PRO A 429 -24.06 13.17 11.00
N GLU A 430 -23.30 14.00 10.29
CA GLU A 430 -23.72 14.59 9.01
C GLU A 430 -23.31 13.71 7.83
N PHE A 431 -22.06 13.24 7.81
CA PHE A 431 -21.48 12.50 6.69
C PHE A 431 -22.25 11.22 6.34
N LYS A 432 -22.82 10.53 7.33
CA LYS A 432 -23.65 9.33 7.11
C LYS A 432 -24.92 9.58 6.30
N MET A 433 -25.33 10.83 6.14
CA MET A 433 -26.51 11.25 5.37
C MET A 433 -26.16 11.65 3.93
N ILE A 434 -24.90 11.46 3.50
CA ILE A 434 -24.37 11.93 2.23
C ILE A 434 -23.78 10.75 1.46
N GLY A 435 -24.05 10.67 0.17
CA GLY A 435 -23.60 9.56 -0.65
C GLY A 435 -24.55 8.35 -0.57
N GLN A 436 -24.69 7.65 -1.68
CA GLN A 436 -25.33 6.34 -1.72
C GLN A 436 -24.54 5.31 -0.89
N ARG A 437 -23.19 5.36 -0.97
CA ARG A 437 -22.30 4.49 -0.17
C ARG A 437 -21.05 5.23 0.27
N ARG A 438 -20.56 4.86 1.46
CA ARG A 438 -19.34 5.37 2.09
C ARG A 438 -18.44 4.19 2.40
N THR A 439 -17.25 4.15 1.82
CA THR A 439 -16.32 3.04 1.95
C THR A 439 -14.98 3.54 2.49
N ILE A 440 -14.47 2.91 3.53
CA ILE A 440 -13.11 3.11 4.05
C ILE A 440 -12.27 1.93 3.60
N TYR A 441 -11.15 2.19 2.91
CA TYR A 441 -10.09 1.19 2.75
C TYR A 441 -9.00 1.47 3.77
N ALA A 442 -8.69 0.47 4.58
CA ALA A 442 -7.75 0.55 5.68
C ALA A 442 -6.82 -0.67 5.67
N SER A 443 -5.57 -0.52 6.12
CA SER A 443 -4.56 -1.58 6.08
C SER A 443 -3.63 -1.48 7.27
N ASP A 444 -3.21 -2.62 7.83
CA ASP A 444 -2.23 -2.69 8.92
C ASP A 444 -0.78 -2.43 8.45
N HIS A 445 -0.54 -2.53 7.14
CA HIS A 445 0.75 -2.28 6.52
C HIS A 445 1.06 -0.78 6.39
N ASP A 446 0.08 0.11 6.63
CA ASP A 446 0.22 1.54 6.44
C ASP A 446 1.18 2.22 7.44
N LYS A 447 2.44 2.29 7.04
CA LYS A 447 3.51 2.92 7.83
C LYS A 447 3.34 4.44 8.00
N ALA A 448 2.64 5.12 7.09
CA ALA A 448 2.47 6.57 7.16
C ALA A 448 1.44 6.95 8.25
N LEU A 449 0.36 6.18 8.39
CA LEU A 449 -0.59 6.35 9.50
C LEU A 449 0.05 6.01 10.86
N ASN A 450 0.99 5.05 10.90
CA ASN A 450 1.77 4.78 12.11
C ASN A 450 2.66 5.98 12.49
N ALA A 451 3.26 6.66 11.51
CA ALA A 451 4.00 7.90 11.76
C ALA A 451 3.08 9.06 12.20
N SER A 452 1.90 9.22 11.59
CA SER A 452 0.96 10.29 11.95
C SER A 452 0.37 10.11 13.36
N SER A 453 0.05 8.87 13.74
CA SER A 453 -0.40 8.55 15.10
C SER A 453 0.70 8.80 16.15
N PHE A 454 1.97 8.56 15.84
CA PHE A 454 3.10 8.85 16.72
C PHE A 454 3.26 10.36 16.97
N VAL A 455 3.16 11.18 15.92
CA VAL A 455 3.18 12.66 16.03
C VAL A 455 2.03 13.16 16.92
N ARG A 456 0.90 12.45 16.95
CA ARG A 456 -0.33 12.83 17.69
C ARG A 456 -0.55 12.05 18.98
N ARG A 457 0.52 11.71 19.70
CA ARG A 457 0.45 11.06 21.03
C ARG A 457 -0.35 9.74 21.04
N LYS A 458 -0.27 8.96 19.96
CA LYS A 458 -0.94 7.65 19.78
C LYS A 458 -2.47 7.70 19.63
N ARG A 459 -3.03 8.82 19.16
CA ARG A 459 -4.46 8.86 18.77
C ARG A 459 -4.71 7.99 17.53
N LEU A 460 -5.79 7.21 17.58
CA LEU A 460 -6.18 6.28 16.53
C LEU A 460 -6.64 7.01 15.27
N ARG A 461 -6.21 6.51 14.11
CA ARG A 461 -6.57 7.04 12.80
C ARG A 461 -7.65 6.18 12.15
N LEU A 462 -8.47 6.81 11.33
CA LEU A 462 -9.60 6.17 10.66
C LEU A 462 -9.16 5.04 9.72
N GLY A 463 -7.99 5.18 9.09
CA GLY A 463 -7.39 4.15 8.22
C GLY A 463 -6.59 3.07 8.94
N GLN A 464 -6.52 3.07 10.27
CA GLN A 464 -5.82 2.03 11.04
C GLN A 464 -6.71 0.79 11.26
N ILE A 465 -6.11 -0.38 11.08
CA ILE A 465 -6.70 -1.70 11.32
C ILE A 465 -6.13 -2.32 12.59
N GLY A 466 -6.85 -3.28 13.19
CA GLY A 466 -6.46 -4.02 14.39
C GLY A 466 -7.55 -4.00 15.45
N ASP A 467 -7.18 -4.19 16.71
CA ASP A 467 -8.11 -4.25 17.86
C ASP A 467 -8.99 -3.00 17.98
N GLU A 468 -8.43 -1.84 17.66
CA GLU A 468 -9.07 -0.52 17.77
C GLU A 468 -9.52 0.05 16.41
N MET A 469 -9.83 -0.81 15.43
CA MET A 469 -10.30 -0.36 14.12
C MET A 469 -11.68 0.34 14.20
N PHE A 470 -11.90 1.30 13.30
CA PHE A 470 -13.18 1.99 13.21
C PHE A 470 -14.24 1.16 12.48
N LEU A 471 -15.39 0.96 13.12
CA LEU A 471 -16.58 0.33 12.55
C LEU A 471 -17.83 1.18 12.80
N ASP A 472 -18.71 1.26 11.81
CA ASP A 472 -20.04 1.87 11.91
C ASP A 472 -20.99 1.24 10.88
N LYS A 473 -22.27 1.07 11.21
CA LYS A 473 -23.27 0.46 10.31
C LYS A 473 -23.53 1.24 9.02
N ASN A 474 -23.15 2.52 8.95
CA ASN A 474 -23.40 3.38 7.79
C ASN A 474 -22.16 3.52 6.89
N VAL A 475 -21.04 2.86 7.23
CA VAL A 475 -19.77 2.95 6.51
C VAL A 475 -19.21 1.55 6.30
N ASP A 476 -18.96 1.20 5.05
CA ASP A 476 -18.33 -0.07 4.70
C ASP A 476 -16.83 0.03 4.99
N THR A 477 -16.35 -0.64 6.04
CA THR A 477 -14.91 -0.75 6.33
C THR A 477 -14.33 -1.97 5.63
N VAL A 478 -13.49 -1.74 4.62
CA VAL A 478 -12.75 -2.77 3.87
C VAL A 478 -11.31 -2.81 4.36
N GLU A 479 -10.92 -3.93 4.96
CA GLU A 479 -9.55 -4.21 5.35
C GLU A 479 -8.78 -4.79 4.14
N ALA A 480 -7.69 -4.11 3.79
CA ALA A 480 -6.80 -4.42 2.67
C ALA A 480 -5.41 -4.89 3.14
N SER A 481 -5.29 -5.38 4.39
CA SER A 481 -4.04 -5.88 4.97
C SER A 481 -3.48 -7.07 4.18
N ASN A 482 -4.33 -7.91 3.57
CA ASN A 482 -3.91 -9.05 2.78
C ASN A 482 -3.54 -8.71 1.32
N ILE A 483 -3.54 -7.43 0.94
CA ILE A 483 -3.20 -6.99 -0.40
C ILE A 483 -1.76 -6.50 -0.44
N LEU A 484 -0.93 -7.18 -1.23
CA LEU A 484 0.46 -6.78 -1.46
C LEU A 484 0.51 -5.50 -2.29
N SER A 485 1.36 -4.57 -1.88
CA SER A 485 1.63 -3.31 -2.57
C SER A 485 3.06 -2.86 -2.31
N GLN A 486 3.69 -2.21 -3.31
CA GLN A 486 5.02 -1.64 -3.17
C GLN A 486 5.01 -0.45 -2.20
N ASN A 487 4.00 0.42 -2.32
CA ASN A 487 3.77 1.52 -1.40
C ASN A 487 2.76 1.11 -0.33
N SER A 488 3.16 1.21 0.93
CA SER A 488 2.32 0.84 2.05
C SER A 488 1.18 1.84 2.36
N HIS A 489 1.23 3.06 1.82
CA HIS A 489 0.23 4.11 2.05
C HIS A 489 -0.59 4.43 0.79
N SER A 490 -0.01 4.27 -0.40
CA SER A 490 -0.68 4.48 -1.68
C SER A 490 -1.26 3.18 -2.29
N TYR A 491 -1.30 2.09 -1.52
CA TYR A 491 -1.72 0.75 -1.96
C TYR A 491 -3.07 0.68 -2.67
N ILE A 492 -3.99 1.58 -2.31
CA ILE A 492 -5.32 1.70 -2.91
C ILE A 492 -5.27 1.99 -4.42
N PHE A 493 -4.17 2.55 -4.93
CA PHE A 493 -4.01 2.90 -6.34
C PHE A 493 -3.02 2.01 -7.10
N GLU A 494 -2.35 1.10 -6.43
CA GLU A 494 -1.25 0.28 -6.98
C GLU A 494 -1.63 -1.20 -7.15
N SER A 495 -2.68 -1.67 -6.46
CA SER A 495 -3.14 -3.05 -6.57
C SER A 495 -4.27 -3.22 -7.57
N LYS A 496 -4.09 -4.13 -8.53
CA LYS A 496 -5.13 -4.52 -9.50
C LYS A 496 -6.40 -5.03 -8.82
N ILE A 497 -6.29 -5.73 -7.69
CA ILE A 497 -7.44 -6.25 -6.95
C ILE A 497 -8.25 -5.09 -6.37
N LEU A 498 -7.57 -4.11 -5.75
CA LEU A 498 -8.21 -2.92 -5.20
C LEU A 498 -8.80 -2.03 -6.29
N LEU A 499 -8.08 -1.82 -7.40
CA LEU A 499 -8.60 -1.07 -8.54
C LEU A 499 -9.82 -1.76 -9.15
N SER A 500 -9.84 -3.09 -9.24
CA SER A 500 -11.02 -3.84 -9.69
C SER A 500 -12.21 -3.63 -8.74
N ASP A 501 -11.96 -3.70 -7.44
CA ASP A 501 -12.97 -3.49 -6.42
C ASP A 501 -13.56 -2.07 -6.45
N ILE A 502 -12.70 -1.06 -6.60
CA ILE A 502 -13.09 0.34 -6.81
C ILE A 502 -13.87 0.49 -8.11
N TYR A 503 -13.44 -0.15 -9.20
CA TYR A 503 -14.16 -0.09 -10.48
C TYR A 503 -15.60 -0.59 -10.36
N TYR A 504 -15.82 -1.76 -9.75
CA TYR A 504 -17.16 -2.30 -9.54
C TYR A 504 -18.00 -1.41 -8.63
N LEU A 505 -17.37 -0.85 -7.60
CA LEU A 505 -18.02 0.12 -6.72
C LEU A 505 -18.45 1.39 -7.47
N LEU A 506 -17.57 1.96 -8.30
CA LEU A 506 -17.84 3.20 -9.04
C LEU A 506 -18.84 3.02 -10.19
N THR A 507 -18.69 1.96 -10.98
CA THR A 507 -19.46 1.80 -12.23
C THR A 507 -20.79 1.08 -12.06
N GLN A 508 -20.89 0.22 -11.03
CA GLN A 508 -22.07 -0.62 -10.80
C GLN A 508 -22.70 -0.40 -9.42
N GLY A 509 -22.06 0.33 -8.50
CA GLY A 509 -22.61 0.61 -7.17
C GLY A 509 -22.73 -0.63 -6.28
N LEU A 510 -22.01 -1.71 -6.62
CA LEU A 510 -22.12 -3.00 -5.95
C LEU A 510 -21.80 -2.89 -4.45
N SER A 511 -22.56 -3.63 -3.64
CA SER A 511 -22.27 -3.76 -2.21
C SER A 511 -20.98 -4.55 -1.97
N PRO A 512 -20.39 -4.50 -0.77
CA PRO A 512 -19.22 -5.32 -0.45
C PRO A 512 -19.41 -6.82 -0.73
N ILE A 513 -20.58 -7.38 -0.40
CA ILE A 513 -20.89 -8.80 -0.67
C ILE A 513 -20.98 -9.09 -2.17
N ASP A 514 -21.58 -8.18 -2.95
CA ASP A 514 -21.68 -8.32 -4.42
C ASP A 514 -20.31 -8.17 -5.11
N ARG A 515 -19.38 -7.46 -4.46
CA ARG A 515 -17.96 -7.37 -4.87
C ARG A 515 -17.12 -8.56 -4.36
N ARG A 516 -17.77 -9.60 -3.82
CA ARG A 516 -17.18 -10.84 -3.29
C ARG A 516 -16.21 -10.61 -2.13
N LEU A 517 -16.37 -9.51 -1.39
CA LEU A 517 -15.64 -9.31 -0.15
C LEU A 517 -16.22 -10.21 0.93
N ARG A 518 -15.34 -10.83 1.72
CA ARG A 518 -15.71 -11.71 2.83
C ARG A 518 -16.09 -10.85 4.03
N GLU A 519 -17.32 -11.00 4.50
CA GLU A 519 -17.77 -10.37 5.74
C GLU A 519 -17.08 -11.00 6.95
N ILE A 520 -16.66 -10.17 7.89
CA ILE A 520 -16.21 -10.54 9.23
C ILE A 520 -16.94 -9.67 10.24
N THR A 521 -17.36 -10.25 11.34
CA THR A 521 -18.04 -9.51 12.41
C THR A 521 -17.08 -9.20 13.54
N LYS A 522 -17.07 -7.94 13.98
CA LYS A 522 -16.36 -7.50 15.19
C LYS A 522 -17.24 -6.52 15.96
N ASN A 523 -17.39 -6.76 17.27
CA ASN A 523 -18.27 -5.96 18.13
C ASN A 523 -19.70 -5.81 17.57
N ASN A 524 -20.26 -6.89 17.01
CA ASN A 524 -21.56 -6.95 16.32
C ASN A 524 -21.70 -6.00 15.10
N LEU A 525 -20.58 -5.55 14.52
CA LEU A 525 -20.56 -4.76 13.30
C LEU A 525 -19.75 -5.50 12.22
N PRO A 526 -20.21 -5.47 10.96
CA PRO A 526 -19.48 -6.09 9.86
C PRO A 526 -18.29 -5.23 9.43
N TYR A 527 -17.24 -5.90 8.97
CA TYR A 527 -16.19 -5.35 8.13
C TYR A 527 -15.83 -6.37 7.04
N TRP A 528 -15.10 -5.93 6.03
CA TRP A 528 -14.95 -6.67 4.78
C TRP A 528 -13.49 -6.96 4.47
N LEU A 529 -13.20 -8.17 4.00
CA LEU A 529 -11.86 -8.60 3.59
C LEU A 529 -11.85 -9.03 2.13
N PHE A 530 -10.72 -8.81 1.46
CA PHE A 530 -10.48 -9.47 0.19
C PHE A 530 -10.40 -11.00 0.38
N PRO A 531 -10.98 -11.80 -0.54
CA PRO A 531 -10.84 -13.25 -0.51
C PRO A 531 -9.35 -13.65 -0.65
N LYS A 532 -9.00 -14.80 -0.07
CA LYS A 532 -7.63 -15.36 -0.10
C LYS A 532 -7.34 -16.06 -1.41
#